data_AF-B5L664-F1
#
_entry.id   AF-B5L664-F1
#
_cell.length_a   1.000
_cell.length_b   1.000
_cell.length_c   1.000
_cell.angle_alpha   90.00
_cell.angle_beta   90.00
_cell.angle_gamma   90.00
#
_symmetry.space_group_name_H-M   'P 1'
#
loop_
_entity.id
_entity.type
_entity.pdbx_description
1 polymer ?
#
loop_
_entity_poly.entity_id
_entity_poly.type
_entity_poly.pdbx_seq_one_letter_code
_entity_poly.pdbx_strand_id
1 'polypeptide(L)'
;MAPRATLLLAVVLVVLVVHAQCTSPTRPIGGLCGRYCGRDLRPVCGSNGRTYHNACLLENARCVDPTITHQHEGPCATGGGGGRRLCARYCGSTVNPVCGSDGTTYPNQCMLEIAQCNDDTLARAYNGECTG
;
A
#
# COMPACT_ATOMS: atom_id res chain seq x y z
N MET A 1 40.56 33.50 43.24
CA MET A 1 39.26 34.16 43.02
C MET A 1 38.81 33.88 41.59
N ALA A 2 38.05 32.80 41.36
CA ALA A 2 37.36 32.62 40.08
C ALA A 2 36.07 33.46 40.13
N PRO A 3 35.84 34.40 39.19
CA PRO A 3 34.76 35.36 39.35
C PRO A 3 33.43 34.65 39.14
N ARG A 4 32.49 34.86 40.08
CA ARG A 4 31.12 34.34 40.05
C ARG A 4 30.40 34.63 38.72
N ALA A 5 30.82 35.68 38.00
CA ALA A 5 30.36 36.02 36.66
C ALA A 5 30.66 34.93 35.61
N THR A 6 31.84 34.29 35.66
CA THR A 6 32.21 33.19 34.73
C THR A 6 31.33 31.95 34.92
N LEU A 7 30.93 31.67 36.17
CA LEU A 7 30.05 30.53 36.48
C LEU A 7 28.63 30.78 35.98
N LEU A 8 28.10 32.00 36.15
CA LEU A 8 26.78 32.39 35.64
C LEU A 8 26.73 32.38 34.11
N LEU A 9 27.77 32.88 33.43
CA LEU A 9 27.86 32.86 31.97
C LEU A 9 27.92 31.43 31.42
N ALA A 10 28.65 30.55 32.08
CA ALA A 10 28.72 29.13 31.73
C ALA A 10 27.36 28.43 31.90
N VAL A 11 26.62 28.70 32.99
CA VAL A 11 25.28 28.13 33.20
C VAL A 11 24.29 28.62 32.16
N VAL A 12 24.30 29.91 31.82
CA VAL A 12 23.42 30.48 30.78
C VAL A 12 23.74 29.88 29.40
N LEU A 13 25.03 29.72 29.06
CA LEU A 13 25.44 29.04 27.82
C LEU A 13 24.96 27.59 27.79
N VAL A 14 25.13 26.83 28.87
CA VAL A 14 24.65 25.44 28.96
C VAL A 14 23.12 25.39 28.81
N VAL A 15 22.37 26.27 29.47
CA VAL A 15 20.91 26.31 29.37
C VAL A 15 20.45 26.69 27.96
N LEU A 16 21.07 27.67 27.31
CA LEU A 16 20.75 28.05 25.92
C LEU A 16 21.09 26.93 24.93
N VAL A 17 22.21 26.22 25.16
CA VAL A 17 22.63 25.07 24.36
C VAL A 17 21.68 23.88 24.55
N VAL A 18 21.13 23.65 25.76
CA VAL A 18 20.15 22.59 26.02
C VAL A 18 18.78 22.91 25.39
N HIS A 19 18.31 24.16 25.44
CA HIS A 19 17.05 24.55 24.78
C HIS A 19 17.12 24.47 23.25
N ALA A 20 18.29 24.72 22.65
CA ALA A 20 18.47 24.69 21.20
C ALA A 20 18.57 23.26 20.60
N GLN A 21 18.72 22.21 21.41
CA GLN A 21 18.93 20.83 20.95
C GLN A 21 17.69 19.93 20.99
N CYS A 22 16.57 20.42 21.52
CA CYS A 22 15.34 19.63 21.67
C CYS A 22 14.27 19.92 20.60
N THR A 23 14.65 20.37 19.40
CA THR A 23 13.71 20.56 18.27
C THR A 23 14.02 19.67 17.06
N SER A 24 14.82 18.62 17.23
CA SER A 24 15.09 17.68 16.14
C SER A 24 13.83 16.87 15.81
N PRO A 25 13.37 16.82 14.55
CA PRO A 25 12.36 15.84 14.16
C PRO A 25 12.94 14.47 14.48
N THR A 26 12.17 13.63 15.17
CA THR A 26 12.55 12.31 15.65
C THR A 26 13.03 11.43 14.49
N ARG A 27 14.32 11.52 14.15
CA ARG A 27 15.03 10.49 13.41
C ARG A 27 15.26 9.34 14.38
N PRO A 28 14.82 8.10 14.06
CA PRO A 28 15.11 6.96 14.91
C PRO A 28 16.63 6.83 15.08
N ILE A 29 17.05 6.64 16.33
CA ILE A 29 18.45 6.47 16.70
C ILE A 29 18.85 5.06 16.27
N GLY A 30 19.76 4.97 15.31
CA GLY A 30 20.18 3.72 14.67
C GLY A 30 19.36 3.46 13.41
N GLY A 31 20.02 3.33 12.26
CA GLY A 31 19.41 3.11 10.93
C GLY A 31 18.71 1.75 10.75
N LEU A 32 18.02 1.27 11.78
CA LEU A 32 17.22 0.06 11.76
C LEU A 32 15.76 0.45 11.52
N CYS A 33 15.27 0.12 10.33
CA CYS A 33 13.86 0.19 10.02
C CYS A 33 13.12 -1.00 10.63
N GLY A 34 11.82 -0.84 10.90
CA GLY A 34 10.98 -1.92 11.42
C GLY A 34 10.60 -1.73 12.89
N ARG A 35 9.86 -0.66 13.19
CA ARG A 35 9.18 -0.55 14.48
C ARG A 35 8.03 -1.55 14.57
N TYR A 36 7.68 -1.96 15.79
CA TYR A 36 6.50 -2.80 16.02
C TYR A 36 5.22 -2.08 15.57
N CYS A 37 4.38 -2.79 14.81
CA CYS A 37 3.07 -2.32 14.40
C CYS A 37 2.00 -3.20 15.01
N GLY A 38 0.96 -2.57 15.58
CA GLY A 38 -0.23 -3.25 16.06
C GLY A 38 -1.05 -3.86 14.91
N ARG A 39 -2.09 -4.61 15.28
CA ARG A 39 -3.04 -5.24 14.33
C ARG A 39 -4.19 -4.31 13.93
N ASP A 40 -3.95 -3.00 13.91
CA ASP A 40 -4.94 -2.06 13.41
C ASP A 40 -5.11 -2.30 11.90
N LEU A 41 -6.29 -2.74 11.47
CA LEU A 41 -6.59 -3.01 10.06
C LEU A 41 -7.27 -1.80 9.43
N ARG A 42 -6.50 -0.72 9.30
CA ARG A 42 -6.91 0.54 8.64
C ARG A 42 -6.02 0.75 7.43
N PRO A 43 -6.35 0.14 6.27
CA PRO A 43 -5.45 0.11 5.14
C PRO A 43 -5.19 1.50 4.57
N VAL A 44 -3.98 1.71 4.05
CA VAL A 44 -3.56 2.95 3.37
C VAL A 44 -2.82 2.62 2.08
N CYS A 45 -2.89 3.52 1.10
CA CYS A 45 -2.19 3.39 -0.17
C CYS A 45 -0.88 4.19 -0.17
N GLY A 46 0.23 3.54 -0.50
CA GLY A 46 1.52 4.20 -0.74
C GLY A 46 1.66 4.67 -2.19
N SER A 47 2.48 5.69 -2.42
CA SER A 47 2.80 6.21 -3.77
C SER A 47 3.46 5.19 -4.71
N ASN A 48 3.96 4.09 -4.15
CA ASN A 48 4.47 2.93 -4.89
C ASN A 48 3.36 1.94 -5.33
N GLY A 49 2.09 2.31 -5.17
CA GLY A 49 0.94 1.47 -5.53
C GLY A 49 0.67 0.31 -4.56
N ARG A 50 1.38 0.22 -3.43
CA ARG A 50 1.18 -0.86 -2.45
C ARG A 50 0.21 -0.44 -1.35
N THR A 51 -0.67 -1.35 -0.96
CA THR A 51 -1.54 -1.19 0.20
C THR A 51 -0.81 -1.69 1.44
N TYR A 52 -0.77 -0.87 2.47
CA TYR A 52 -0.25 -1.24 3.78
C TYR A 52 -1.43 -1.48 4.71
N HIS A 53 -1.39 -2.54 5.54
CA HIS A 53 -2.51 -2.87 6.44
C HIS A 53 -2.82 -1.75 7.46
N ASN A 54 -1.82 -0.90 7.73
CA ASN A 54 -1.97 0.35 8.47
C ASN A 54 -0.84 1.33 8.15
N ALA A 55 -1.03 2.58 8.60
CA ALA A 55 -0.05 3.64 8.49
C ALA A 55 1.32 3.28 9.10
N CYS A 56 1.37 2.52 10.19
CA CYS A 56 2.63 2.09 10.80
C CYS A 56 3.49 1.26 9.83
N LEU A 57 2.87 0.34 9.10
CA LEU A 57 3.56 -0.47 8.10
C LEU A 57 4.01 0.36 6.88
N LEU A 58 3.23 1.36 6.47
CA LEU A 58 3.65 2.32 5.44
C LEU A 58 4.90 3.10 5.89
N GLU A 59 4.93 3.53 7.15
CA GLU A 59 6.09 4.26 7.69
C GLU A 59 7.33 3.39 7.85
N ASN A 60 7.18 2.11 8.19
CA ASN A 60 8.28 1.15 8.15
C ASN A 60 8.84 0.98 6.74
N ALA A 61 7.98 0.93 5.73
CA ALA A 61 8.42 0.87 4.33
C ALA A 61 9.11 2.17 3.91
N ARG A 62 8.57 3.33 4.28
CA ARG A 62 9.19 4.64 4.04
C ARG A 62 10.56 4.79 4.72
N CYS A 63 10.77 4.13 5.84
CA CYS A 63 12.09 4.09 6.47
C CYS A 63 13.13 3.40 5.58
N VAL A 64 12.74 2.27 4.96
CA VAL A 64 13.61 1.51 4.05
C VAL A 64 13.79 2.23 2.71
N ASP A 65 12.70 2.77 2.18
CA ASP A 65 12.65 3.52 0.93
C ASP A 65 11.97 4.89 1.15
N PRO A 66 12.75 5.96 1.36
CA PRO A 66 12.23 7.30 1.61
C PRO A 66 11.42 7.92 0.48
N THR A 67 11.41 7.31 -0.72
CA THR A 67 10.61 7.81 -1.85
C THR A 67 9.12 7.47 -1.72
N ILE A 68 8.77 6.53 -0.83
CA ILE A 68 7.40 6.11 -0.58
C ILE A 68 6.68 7.18 0.27
N THR A 69 5.61 7.75 -0.28
CA THR A 69 4.72 8.68 0.43
C THR A 69 3.35 8.05 0.62
N HIS A 70 2.56 8.59 1.57
CA HIS A 70 1.14 8.26 1.65
C HIS A 70 0.41 8.90 0.47
N GLN A 71 -0.35 8.11 -0.28
CA GLN A 71 -1.14 8.59 -1.41
C GLN A 71 -2.57 8.91 -0.97
N HIS A 72 -3.28 7.93 -0.40
CA HIS A 72 -4.64 8.11 0.12
C HIS A 72 -5.00 7.02 1.15
N GLU A 73 -6.01 7.31 1.97
CA GLU A 73 -6.61 6.34 2.89
C GLU A 73 -7.29 5.20 2.11
N GLY A 74 -7.34 4.00 2.70
CA GLY A 74 -7.87 2.81 2.05
C GLY A 74 -6.85 2.09 1.15
N PRO A 75 -7.23 0.95 0.57
CA PRO A 75 -6.36 0.19 -0.33
C PRO A 75 -6.14 0.92 -1.66
N CYS A 76 -4.97 0.74 -2.27
CA CYS A 76 -4.72 1.21 -3.63
C CYS A 76 -5.72 0.57 -4.63
N ALA A 77 -6.14 1.33 -5.64
CA ALA A 77 -7.10 0.88 -6.66
C ALA A 77 -6.59 -0.33 -7.48
N THR A 78 -5.28 -0.42 -7.67
CA THR A 78 -4.62 -1.46 -8.46
C THR A 78 -3.47 -2.08 -7.67
N GLY A 79 -3.74 -3.21 -7.04
CA GLY A 79 -2.72 -4.20 -6.67
C GLY A 79 -1.77 -3.80 -5.55
N GLY A 80 -2.17 -4.03 -4.30
CA GLY A 80 -1.20 -3.89 -3.22
C GLY A 80 -1.55 -4.43 -1.85
N GLY A 81 -2.73 -5.02 -1.63
CA GLY A 81 -3.16 -5.44 -0.29
C GLY A 81 -3.79 -6.81 -0.31
N GLY A 82 -3.00 -7.87 -0.45
CA GLY A 82 -3.30 -9.22 0.04
C GLY A 82 -4.59 -9.93 -0.41
N GLY A 83 -5.47 -9.28 -1.18
CA GLY A 83 -6.55 -9.90 -1.91
C GLY A 83 -6.00 -10.22 -3.28
N ARG A 84 -5.60 -11.48 -3.50
CA ARG A 84 -5.65 -12.04 -4.86
C ARG A 84 -6.98 -11.60 -5.45
N ARG A 85 -7.02 -11.03 -6.66
CA ARG A 85 -8.30 -10.82 -7.35
C ARG A 85 -8.94 -12.20 -7.42
N LEU A 86 -9.90 -12.47 -6.53
CA LEU A 86 -10.51 -13.79 -6.42
C LEU A 86 -11.48 -13.91 -7.57
N CYS A 87 -10.93 -14.21 -8.73
CA CYS A 87 -11.70 -14.44 -9.95
C CYS A 87 -12.38 -15.80 -9.94
N ALA A 88 -11.90 -16.71 -9.08
CA ALA A 88 -12.53 -17.99 -8.85
C ALA A 88 -13.89 -17.81 -8.17
N ARG A 89 -14.95 -18.16 -8.88
CA ARG A 89 -16.32 -18.33 -8.37
C ARG A 89 -16.92 -19.63 -8.91
N TYR A 90 -17.95 -20.15 -8.25
CA TYR A 90 -18.67 -21.32 -8.74
C TYR A 90 -19.53 -20.94 -9.95
N CYS A 91 -19.37 -21.66 -11.05
CA CYS A 91 -20.27 -21.61 -12.19
C CYS A 91 -21.08 -22.91 -12.23
N GLY A 92 -22.39 -22.79 -12.42
CA GLY A 92 -23.25 -23.95 -12.67
C GLY A 92 -22.88 -24.66 -13.97
N SER A 93 -23.37 -25.89 -14.14
CA SER A 93 -23.14 -26.73 -15.33
C SER A 93 -24.04 -26.38 -16.52
N THR A 94 -24.82 -25.30 -16.44
CA THR A 94 -25.65 -24.84 -17.56
C THR A 94 -24.75 -24.45 -18.73
N VAL A 95 -24.98 -25.07 -19.89
CA VAL A 95 -24.25 -24.79 -21.13
C VAL A 95 -25.09 -23.82 -21.96
N ASN A 96 -24.58 -22.59 -22.09
CA ASN A 96 -25.17 -21.51 -22.88
C ASN A 96 -23.99 -20.70 -23.45
N PRO A 97 -23.37 -21.17 -24.54
CA PRO A 97 -22.08 -20.69 -24.98
C PRO A 97 -22.08 -19.21 -25.34
N VAL A 98 -20.95 -18.54 -25.11
CA VAL A 98 -20.70 -17.14 -25.49
C VAL A 98 -19.33 -17.00 -26.14
N CYS A 99 -19.21 -16.17 -27.16
CA CYS A 99 -17.95 -15.86 -27.81
C CYS A 99 -17.30 -14.65 -27.12
N GLY A 100 -16.03 -14.78 -26.73
CA GLY A 100 -15.22 -13.67 -26.22
C GLY A 100 -14.58 -12.86 -27.36
N SER A 101 -14.18 -11.63 -27.05
CA SER A 101 -13.43 -10.77 -27.98
C SER A 101 -12.03 -11.29 -28.29
N ASP A 102 -11.56 -12.28 -27.55
CA ASP A 102 -10.35 -13.07 -27.76
C ASP A 102 -10.52 -14.22 -28.77
N GLY A 103 -11.74 -14.41 -29.30
CA GLY A 103 -12.06 -15.52 -30.20
C GLY A 103 -12.27 -16.86 -29.47
N THR A 104 -12.34 -16.86 -28.15
CA THR A 104 -12.57 -18.07 -27.35
C THR A 104 -14.06 -18.27 -27.10
N THR A 105 -14.55 -19.50 -27.32
CA THR A 105 -15.88 -19.92 -26.88
C THR A 105 -15.86 -20.28 -25.40
N TYR A 106 -16.63 -19.58 -24.59
CA TYR A 106 -16.83 -19.89 -23.18
C TYR A 106 -18.12 -20.69 -22.99
N PRO A 107 -18.11 -21.78 -22.18
CA PRO A 107 -19.27 -22.67 -22.03
C PRO A 107 -20.55 -21.98 -21.51
N ASN A 108 -20.36 -20.92 -20.73
CA ASN A 108 -21.42 -20.05 -20.27
C ASN A 108 -20.87 -18.67 -19.88
N GLN A 109 -21.79 -17.75 -19.63
CA GLN A 109 -21.48 -16.40 -19.23
C GLN A 109 -20.63 -16.31 -17.96
N CYS A 110 -20.88 -17.18 -16.98
CA CYS A 110 -20.10 -17.18 -15.73
C CYS A 110 -18.62 -17.50 -16.00
N MET A 111 -18.34 -18.46 -16.90
CA MET A 111 -16.97 -18.79 -17.29
C MET A 111 -16.27 -17.64 -18.03
N LEU A 112 -17.00 -16.90 -18.89
CA LEU A 112 -16.48 -15.68 -19.51
C LEU A 112 -16.13 -14.63 -18.43
N GLU A 113 -17.02 -14.37 -17.47
CA GLU A 113 -16.79 -13.38 -16.41
C GLU A 113 -15.63 -13.73 -15.48
N ILE A 114 -15.28 -15.02 -15.34
CA ILE A 114 -14.07 -15.44 -14.62
C ILE A 114 -12.83 -15.04 -15.41
N ALA A 115 -12.86 -15.25 -16.73
CA ALA A 115 -11.76 -14.84 -17.62
C ALA A 115 -11.63 -13.31 -17.67
N GLN A 116 -12.73 -12.57 -17.75
CA GLN A 116 -12.74 -11.09 -17.70
C GLN A 116 -12.18 -10.55 -16.37
N CYS A 117 -12.36 -11.29 -15.28
CA CYS A 117 -11.72 -10.94 -14.02
C CYS A 117 -10.20 -11.16 -14.05
N ASN A 118 -9.66 -12.01 -14.91
CA ASN A 118 -8.21 -12.12 -15.07
C ASN A 118 -7.65 -11.20 -16.16
N ASP A 119 -8.50 -10.74 -17.07
CA ASP A 119 -8.16 -9.87 -18.19
C ASP A 119 -9.27 -8.81 -18.40
N ASP A 120 -9.00 -7.58 -17.96
CA ASP A 120 -9.95 -6.46 -18.08
C ASP A 120 -10.17 -6.01 -19.53
N THR A 121 -9.38 -6.49 -20.49
CA THR A 121 -9.55 -6.18 -21.92
C THR A 121 -10.51 -7.14 -22.63
N LEU A 122 -10.81 -8.29 -22.00
CA LEU A 122 -11.72 -9.28 -22.54
C LEU A 122 -13.18 -8.80 -22.45
N ALA A 123 -13.86 -8.73 -23.59
CA ALA A 123 -15.28 -8.43 -23.69
C ALA A 123 -16.06 -9.63 -24.24
N ARG A 124 -17.38 -9.64 -24.04
CA ARG A 124 -18.24 -10.54 -24.81
C ARG A 124 -18.34 -10.00 -26.24
N ALA A 125 -18.02 -10.83 -27.22
CA ALA A 125 -18.26 -10.52 -28.63
C ALA A 125 -19.74 -10.73 -28.98
N TYR A 126 -20.27 -11.94 -28.77
CA TYR A 126 -21.68 -12.27 -29.03
C TYR A 126 -22.12 -13.56 -28.29
N ASN A 127 -23.42 -13.84 -28.29
CA ASN A 127 -23.96 -15.10 -27.76
C ASN A 127 -23.82 -16.24 -28.78
N GLY A 128 -23.51 -17.44 -28.31
CA GLY A 128 -23.17 -18.59 -29.15
C GLY A 128 -21.67 -18.88 -29.17
N GLU A 129 -21.28 -19.90 -29.91
CA GLU A 129 -19.88 -20.27 -30.11
C GLU A 129 -19.20 -19.32 -31.10
N CYS A 130 -17.89 -19.10 -30.96
CA CYS A 130 -17.12 -18.33 -31.94
C CYS A 130 -17.07 -19.06 -33.29
N THR A 131 -17.39 -18.36 -34.38
CA THR A 131 -17.48 -18.95 -35.73
C THR A 131 -16.30 -18.67 -36.66
N GLY A 132 -15.32 -17.86 -36.22
CA GLY A 132 -14.22 -17.38 -37.07
C GLY A 132 -14.63 -16.27 -38.02
#